data_AF-A0A7S0M3V8-F1
#
_entry.id   AF-A0A7S0M3V8-F1
#
_cell.length_a   1.000
_cell.length_b   1.000
_cell.length_c   1.000
_cell.angle_alpha   90.00
_cell.angle_beta   90.00
_cell.angle_gamma   90.00
#
_symmetry.space_group_name_H-M   'P 1'
#
loop_
_entity.id
_entity.type
_entity.pdbx_description
1 polymer ?
#
loop_
_entity_poly.entity_id
_entity_poly.type
_entity_poly.pdbx_seq_one_letter_code
_entity_poly.pdbx_strand_id
1 'polypeptide(L)'
;SLQLLDLNFNDRFGYPVLLFHENLGPQQMATIRQTTRSQVEFHRVAWDVPPFIDPRWVPRWFGGYSLGFRHMIRFFSMQLVNHAAMAGLDYYWRLDSDTFLVGQVWTDPFRFMEEGGFKYGFAGTARERGEYTHGLWELAEAHRRARGRVSEWLRGRWEGFSFATS
;
A
#
# COMPACT_ATOMS: atom_id res chain seq x y z
N SER A 1 -9.28 13.37 5.88
CA SER A 1 -8.19 13.08 4.94
C SER A 1 -8.37 13.83 3.61
N LEU A 2 -9.40 13.52 2.79
CA LEU A 2 -9.54 14.07 1.43
C LEU A 2 -9.59 15.61 1.34
N GLN A 3 -10.28 16.30 2.25
CA GLN A 3 -10.29 17.77 2.26
C GLN A 3 -8.89 18.38 2.45
N LEU A 4 -8.05 17.73 3.28
CA LEU A 4 -6.67 18.15 3.48
C LEU A 4 -5.79 17.76 2.30
N LEU A 5 -6.07 16.63 1.64
CA LEU A 5 -5.42 16.28 0.37
C LEU A 5 -5.69 17.36 -0.68
N ASP A 6 -6.94 17.78 -0.84
CA ASP A 6 -7.32 18.85 -1.77
C ASP A 6 -6.57 20.15 -1.43
N LEU A 7 -6.73 20.62 -0.20
CA LEU A 7 -6.18 21.89 0.27
C LEU A 7 -4.65 21.97 0.15
N ASN A 8 -3.96 20.88 0.50
CA ASN A 8 -2.50 20.90 0.62
C ASN A 8 -1.78 20.38 -0.61
N PHE A 9 -2.49 19.77 -1.56
CA PHE A 9 -1.86 19.16 -2.74
C PHE A 9 -2.79 19.25 -3.96
N ASN A 10 -3.95 18.61 -3.92
CA ASN A 10 -4.62 18.22 -5.16
C ASN A 10 -5.41 19.33 -5.85
N ASP A 11 -5.75 20.41 -5.15
CA ASP A 11 -6.29 21.63 -5.79
C ASP A 11 -5.32 22.24 -6.81
N ARG A 12 -4.01 22.00 -6.62
CA ARG A 12 -2.96 22.49 -7.53
C ARG A 12 -2.71 21.54 -8.70
N PHE A 13 -2.71 20.24 -8.45
CA PHE A 13 -2.20 19.25 -9.40
C PHE A 13 -3.28 18.40 -10.08
N GLY A 14 -4.46 18.27 -9.48
CA GLY A 14 -5.63 17.67 -10.13
C GLY A 14 -5.51 16.18 -10.49
N TYR A 15 -4.76 15.39 -9.71
CA TYR A 15 -4.65 13.94 -9.93
C TYR A 15 -5.93 13.20 -9.51
N PRO A 16 -6.29 12.08 -10.18
CA PRO A 16 -7.43 11.28 -9.77
C PRO A 16 -7.16 10.58 -8.42
N VAL A 17 -8.22 10.38 -7.64
CA VAL A 17 -8.21 9.60 -6.39
C VAL A 17 -8.90 8.27 -6.64
N LEU A 18 -8.11 7.19 -6.62
CA LEU A 18 -8.64 5.83 -6.71
C LEU A 18 -8.96 5.31 -5.30
N LEU A 19 -10.25 5.18 -5.01
CA LEU A 19 -10.75 4.72 -3.70
C LEU A 19 -11.18 3.26 -3.78
N PHE A 20 -10.40 2.39 -3.12
CA PHE A 20 -10.70 0.97 -3.02
C PHE A 20 -11.55 0.68 -1.78
N HIS A 21 -12.65 -0.07 -1.95
CA HIS A 21 -13.56 -0.38 -0.84
C HIS A 21 -14.21 -1.77 -0.98
N GLU A 22 -14.67 -2.34 0.13
CA GLU A 22 -15.39 -3.61 0.09
C GLU A 22 -16.91 -3.43 -0.15
N ASN A 23 -17.51 -2.48 0.56
CA ASN A 23 -18.97 -2.43 0.75
C ASN A 23 -19.58 -1.03 0.87
N LEU A 24 -18.92 0.03 0.39
CA LEU A 24 -19.53 1.36 0.34
C LEU A 24 -20.80 1.36 -0.52
N GLY A 25 -21.89 1.84 0.07
CA GLY A 25 -23.17 2.04 -0.59
C GLY A 25 -23.24 3.35 -1.40
N PRO A 26 -24.25 3.51 -2.28
CA PRO A 26 -24.40 4.70 -3.12
C PRO A 26 -24.42 6.02 -2.35
N GLN A 27 -25.09 6.05 -1.19
CA GLN A 27 -25.16 7.26 -0.36
C GLN A 27 -23.79 7.63 0.20
N GLN A 28 -23.02 6.66 0.69
CA GLN A 28 -21.68 6.90 1.22
C GLN A 28 -20.72 7.40 0.13
N MET A 29 -20.77 6.79 -1.06
CA MET A 29 -19.99 7.25 -2.22
C MET A 29 -20.39 8.68 -2.64
N ALA A 30 -21.68 9.00 -2.61
CA ALA A 30 -22.16 10.36 -2.90
C ALA A 30 -21.66 11.38 -1.86
N THR A 31 -21.70 11.03 -0.57
CA THR A 31 -21.12 11.87 0.48
C THR A 31 -19.62 12.08 0.26
N ILE A 32 -18.85 11.02 -0.04
CA ILE A 32 -17.42 11.14 -0.31
C ILE A 32 -17.16 12.10 -1.47
N ARG A 33 -17.89 11.97 -2.58
CA ARG A 33 -17.78 12.89 -3.74
C ARG A 33 -18.08 14.33 -3.37
N GLN A 34 -19.01 14.58 -2.44
CA GLN A 34 -19.31 15.93 -1.98
C GLN A 34 -18.24 16.49 -1.04
N THR A 35 -17.45 15.64 -0.37
CA THR A 35 -16.41 16.09 0.57
C THR A 35 -15.10 16.52 -0.08
N THR A 36 -14.89 16.24 -1.36
CA THR A 36 -13.63 16.49 -2.04
C THR A 36 -13.85 17.14 -3.40
N ARG A 37 -12.90 17.98 -3.80
CA ARG A 37 -12.83 18.55 -5.16
C ARG A 37 -12.09 17.64 -6.13
N SER A 38 -11.34 16.66 -5.62
CA SER A 38 -10.66 15.65 -6.42
C SER A 38 -11.65 14.77 -7.19
N GLN A 39 -11.28 14.36 -8.40
CA GLN A 39 -12.02 13.33 -9.13
C GLN A 39 -11.83 11.97 -8.44
N VAL A 40 -12.90 11.42 -7.85
CA VAL A 40 -12.86 10.13 -7.15
C VAL A 40 -13.44 9.01 -8.01
N GLU A 41 -12.64 7.96 -8.19
CA GLU A 41 -13.08 6.68 -8.76
C GLU A 41 -13.23 5.64 -7.66
N PHE A 42 -14.34 4.92 -7.66
CA PHE A 42 -14.64 3.91 -6.66
C PHE A 42 -14.40 2.52 -7.24
N HIS A 43 -13.54 1.75 -6.60
CA HIS A 43 -13.14 0.41 -7.03
C HIS A 43 -13.48 -0.60 -5.95
N ARG A 44 -14.43 -1.49 -6.24
CA ARG A 44 -14.83 -2.53 -5.29
C ARG A 44 -13.78 -3.64 -5.25
N VAL A 45 -13.35 -4.01 -4.06
CA VAL A 45 -12.42 -5.12 -3.80
C VAL A 45 -13.10 -6.20 -2.96
N ALA A 46 -12.74 -7.46 -3.19
CA ALA A 46 -13.24 -8.59 -2.42
C ALA A 46 -12.19 -9.05 -1.41
N TRP A 47 -12.60 -9.20 -0.16
CA TRP A 47 -11.73 -9.60 0.95
C TRP A 47 -11.97 -11.08 1.28
N ASP A 48 -11.49 -11.95 0.40
CA ASP A 48 -11.66 -13.39 0.55
C ASP A 48 -10.42 -14.06 1.16
N VAL A 49 -10.67 -15.11 1.95
CA VAL A 49 -9.63 -16.06 2.33
C VAL A 49 -9.28 -16.89 1.08
N PRO A 50 -8.01 -16.95 0.65
CA PRO A 50 -7.63 -17.74 -0.52
C PRO A 50 -8.05 -19.21 -0.36
N PRO A 51 -8.51 -19.88 -1.44
CA PRO A 51 -9.07 -21.22 -1.35
C PRO A 51 -8.07 -22.29 -0.92
N PHE A 52 -6.77 -22.02 -1.05
CA PHE A 52 -5.70 -22.91 -0.58
C PHE A 52 -5.43 -22.80 0.93
N ILE A 53 -6.05 -21.84 1.64
CA ILE A 53 -5.96 -21.71 3.09
C ILE A 53 -7.24 -22.26 3.69
N ASP A 54 -7.10 -23.27 4.56
CA ASP A 54 -8.24 -23.78 5.31
C ASP A 54 -8.75 -22.70 6.30
N PRO A 55 -10.00 -22.23 6.17
CA PRO A 55 -10.54 -21.14 6.97
C PRO A 55 -10.48 -21.37 8.48
N ARG A 56 -10.40 -22.63 8.94
CA ARG A 56 -10.27 -22.97 10.36
C ARG A 56 -8.97 -22.46 10.98
N TRP A 57 -7.95 -22.22 10.17
CA TRP A 57 -6.66 -21.66 10.60
C TRP A 57 -6.60 -20.13 10.50
N VAL A 58 -7.70 -19.50 10.07
CA VAL A 58 -7.77 -18.06 9.89
C VAL A 58 -8.64 -17.48 11.02
N PRO A 59 -8.05 -17.14 12.18
CA PRO A 59 -8.83 -16.56 13.27
C PRO A 59 -9.43 -15.22 12.83
N ARG A 60 -10.51 -14.75 13.47
CA ARG A 60 -11.03 -13.40 13.20
C ARG A 60 -10.08 -12.29 13.67
N TRP A 61 -9.27 -12.56 14.68
CA TRP A 61 -8.31 -11.62 15.26
C TRP A 61 -6.95 -12.29 15.43
N PHE A 62 -5.87 -11.54 15.20
CA PHE A 62 -4.50 -12.00 15.42
C PHE A 62 -3.64 -10.80 15.83
N GLY A 63 -2.99 -10.86 17.00
CA GLY A 63 -2.14 -9.77 17.48
C GLY A 63 -2.86 -8.43 17.66
N GLY A 64 -4.16 -8.46 17.98
CA GLY A 64 -5.00 -7.24 18.05
C GLY A 64 -5.50 -6.72 16.69
N TYR A 65 -5.10 -7.34 15.57
CA TYR A 65 -5.55 -6.96 14.24
C TYR A 65 -6.71 -7.83 13.75
N SER A 66 -7.72 -7.20 13.17
CA SER A 66 -8.88 -7.87 12.61
C SER A 66 -8.54 -8.64 11.33
N LEU A 67 -9.44 -9.53 10.92
CA LEU A 67 -9.34 -10.20 9.63
C LEU A 67 -9.41 -9.19 8.47
N GLY A 68 -10.29 -8.18 8.56
CA GLY A 68 -10.37 -7.09 7.57
C GLY A 68 -9.05 -6.33 7.42
N PHE A 69 -8.38 -6.01 8.54
CA PHE A 69 -7.07 -5.37 8.51
C PHE A 69 -6.02 -6.24 7.79
N ARG A 70 -6.03 -7.55 8.04
CA ARG A 70 -5.13 -8.49 7.34
C ARG A 70 -5.46 -8.65 5.86
N HIS A 71 -6.74 -8.57 5.47
CA HIS A 71 -7.13 -8.50 4.06
C HIS A 71 -6.62 -7.23 3.39
N MET A 72 -6.69 -6.08 4.06
CA MET A 72 -6.10 -4.83 3.58
C MET A 72 -4.59 -4.96 3.36
N ILE A 73 -3.84 -5.53 4.31
CA ILE A 73 -2.40 -5.80 4.14
C ILE A 73 -2.16 -6.66 2.89
N ARG A 74 -2.91 -7.76 2.75
CA ARG A 74 -2.80 -8.67 1.60
C ARG A 74 -3.10 -7.95 0.28
N PHE A 75 -4.11 -7.10 0.26
CA PHE A 75 -4.49 -6.33 -0.92
C PHE A 75 -3.33 -5.43 -1.38
N PHE A 76 -2.78 -4.60 -0.48
CA PHE A 76 -1.67 -3.71 -0.81
C PHE A 76 -0.36 -4.43 -1.13
N SER A 77 -0.15 -5.64 -0.57
CA SER A 77 1.09 -6.39 -0.79
C SER A 77 1.13 -7.16 -2.10
N MET A 78 -0.03 -7.58 -2.63
CA MET A 78 -0.07 -8.52 -3.76
C MET A 78 -1.11 -8.22 -4.84
N GLN A 79 -2.26 -7.64 -4.46
CA GLN A 79 -3.39 -7.51 -5.39
C GLN A 79 -3.43 -6.16 -6.08
N LEU A 80 -3.09 -5.08 -5.37
CA LEU A 80 -3.18 -3.71 -5.88
C LEU A 80 -2.43 -3.56 -7.20
N VAL A 81 -1.17 -4.01 -7.26
CA VAL A 81 -0.31 -3.85 -8.46
C VAL A 81 -0.85 -4.54 -9.71
N ASN A 82 -1.74 -5.52 -9.56
CA ASN A 82 -2.38 -6.24 -10.66
C ASN A 82 -3.84 -5.81 -10.88
N HIS A 83 -4.34 -4.83 -10.13
CA HIS A 83 -5.71 -4.37 -10.24
C HIS A 83 -5.88 -3.55 -11.53
N ALA A 84 -6.99 -3.75 -12.24
CA ALA A 84 -7.25 -3.07 -13.52
C ALA A 84 -7.20 -1.53 -13.43
N ALA A 85 -7.64 -0.97 -12.30
CA ALA A 85 -7.54 0.47 -12.01
C ALA A 85 -6.11 1.02 -11.98
N MET A 86 -5.11 0.15 -11.78
CA MET A 86 -3.70 0.52 -11.80
C MET A 86 -3.09 0.38 -13.19
N ALA A 87 -3.83 -0.15 -14.17
CA ALA A 87 -3.32 -0.35 -15.52
C ALA A 87 -3.02 1.00 -16.18
N GLY A 88 -1.78 1.16 -16.65
CA GLY A 88 -1.33 2.40 -17.29
C GLY A 88 -0.87 3.49 -16.33
N LEU A 89 -0.80 3.23 -15.02
CA LEU A 89 -0.18 4.14 -14.06
C LEU A 89 1.28 3.76 -13.82
N ASP A 90 2.19 4.72 -13.99
CA ASP A 90 3.61 4.53 -13.65
C ASP A 90 3.88 4.77 -12.16
N TYR A 91 3.12 5.67 -11.54
CA TYR A 91 3.24 6.03 -10.13
C TYR A 91 1.88 6.11 -9.44
N TYR A 92 1.86 5.80 -8.14
CA TYR A 92 0.73 6.02 -7.27
C TYR A 92 1.20 6.46 -5.89
N TRP A 93 0.40 7.29 -5.23
CA TRP A 93 0.63 7.67 -3.85
C TRP A 93 -0.41 7.01 -2.95
N ARG A 94 0.05 6.07 -2.11
CA ARG A 94 -0.82 5.40 -1.15
C ARG A 94 -1.15 6.33 0.02
N LEU A 95 -2.44 6.54 0.25
CA LEU A 95 -3.00 7.21 1.42
C LEU A 95 -3.98 6.26 2.10
N ASP A 96 -3.95 6.21 3.42
CA ASP A 96 -4.95 5.48 4.22
C ASP A 96 -6.03 6.45 4.74
N SER A 97 -7.13 5.91 5.23
CA SER A 97 -8.28 6.67 5.77
C SER A 97 -7.90 7.61 6.94
N ASP A 98 -6.84 7.28 7.66
CA ASP A 98 -6.25 8.03 8.77
C ASP A 98 -4.96 8.79 8.38
N THR A 99 -4.64 8.86 7.08
CA THR A 99 -3.53 9.68 6.57
C THR A 99 -3.98 11.12 6.36
N PHE A 100 -3.21 12.08 6.84
CA PHE A 100 -3.48 13.50 6.70
C PHE A 100 -2.25 14.26 6.18
N LEU A 101 -2.41 14.98 5.07
CA LEU A 101 -1.43 15.99 4.64
C LEU A 101 -1.69 17.27 5.44
N VAL A 102 -0.85 17.57 6.42
CA VAL A 102 -1.04 18.70 7.34
C VAL A 102 -0.40 20.00 6.85
N GLY A 103 0.46 19.93 5.83
CA GLY A 103 1.16 21.07 5.25
C GLY A 103 1.19 21.02 3.73
N GLN A 104 1.36 22.18 3.12
CA GLN A 104 1.33 22.34 1.67
C GLN A 104 2.50 21.62 0.99
N VAL A 105 2.16 20.86 -0.06
CA VAL A 105 3.09 20.18 -0.95
C VAL A 105 3.25 21.04 -2.20
N TRP A 106 4.38 21.73 -2.32
CA TRP A 106 4.62 22.73 -3.37
C TRP A 106 5.06 22.14 -4.71
N THR A 107 5.69 20.97 -4.68
CA THR A 107 6.25 20.30 -5.86
C THR A 107 5.41 19.09 -6.21
N ASP A 108 5.24 18.83 -7.50
CA ASP A 108 4.58 17.61 -7.98
C ASP A 108 5.47 16.39 -7.67
N PRO A 109 5.07 15.51 -6.73
CA PRO A 109 5.88 14.35 -6.37
C PRO A 109 5.96 13.34 -7.51
N PHE A 110 4.95 13.25 -8.38
CA PHE A 110 4.94 12.28 -9.47
C PHE A 110 5.94 12.69 -10.56
N ARG A 111 5.94 13.97 -10.94
CA ARG A 111 6.97 14.50 -11.85
C ARG A 111 8.37 14.39 -11.27
N PHE A 112 8.54 14.72 -9.99
CA PHE A 112 9.83 14.56 -9.31
C PHE A 112 10.34 13.12 -9.37
N MET A 113 9.44 12.14 -9.18
CA MET A 113 9.77 10.72 -9.28
C MET A 113 10.15 10.32 -10.71
N GLU A 114 9.37 10.74 -11.70
CA GLU A 114 9.61 10.46 -13.11
C GLU A 114 10.92 11.08 -13.63
N GLU A 115 11.09 12.39 -13.45
CA GLU A 115 12.27 13.15 -13.93
C GLU A 115 13.56 12.66 -13.25
N GLY A 116 13.48 12.28 -11.97
CA GLY A 116 14.62 11.75 -11.21
C GLY A 116 14.89 10.26 -11.46
N GLY A 117 14.03 9.55 -12.20
CA GLY A 117 14.12 8.10 -12.37
C GLY A 117 13.99 7.32 -11.05
N PHE A 118 13.28 7.88 -10.07
CA PHE A 118 13.08 7.26 -8.77
C PHE A 118 12.01 6.17 -8.84
N LYS A 119 12.22 5.08 -8.09
CA LYS A 119 11.32 3.90 -8.10
C LYS A 119 10.38 3.84 -6.89
N TYR A 120 10.76 4.43 -5.77
CA TYR A 120 10.00 4.37 -4.52
C TYR A 120 10.32 5.55 -3.61
N GLY A 121 9.31 6.07 -2.90
CA GLY A 121 9.44 7.14 -1.91
C GLY A 121 8.69 6.80 -0.62
N PHE A 122 9.24 7.18 0.53
CA PHE A 122 8.64 6.96 1.85
C PHE A 122 8.88 8.15 2.78
N ALA A 123 7.97 8.36 3.73
CA ALA A 123 8.08 9.44 4.73
C ALA A 123 8.69 8.97 6.06
N GLY A 124 8.65 7.67 6.37
CA GLY A 124 9.15 7.12 7.62
C GLY A 124 9.46 5.63 7.54
N THR A 125 10.23 5.15 8.51
CA THR A 125 10.54 3.72 8.68
C THR A 125 10.22 3.31 10.11
N ALA A 126 9.87 2.05 10.29
CA ALA A 126 9.60 1.47 11.60
C ALA A 126 10.14 0.04 11.65
N ARG A 127 10.48 -0.42 12.86
CA ARG A 127 10.83 -1.81 13.10
C ARG A 127 9.57 -2.60 13.45
N GLU A 128 9.29 -3.64 12.67
CA GLU A 128 8.16 -4.53 12.92
C GLU A 128 8.46 -5.53 14.04
N ARG A 129 7.41 -5.96 14.74
CA ARG A 129 7.47 -7.01 15.77
C ARG A 129 7.74 -8.36 15.12
N GLY A 130 8.69 -9.11 15.69
CA GLY A 130 9.09 -10.44 15.18
C GLY A 130 7.94 -11.45 15.11
N GLU A 131 6.94 -11.32 15.99
CA GLU A 131 5.76 -12.20 16.01
C GLU A 131 4.88 -12.07 14.75
N TYR A 132 4.91 -10.94 14.05
CA TYR A 132 4.14 -10.72 12.82
C TYR A 132 4.92 -11.07 11.54
N THR A 133 6.23 -11.22 11.66
CA THR A 133 7.15 -11.45 10.53
C THR A 133 7.83 -12.82 10.59
N HIS A 134 7.40 -13.69 11.51
CA HIS A 134 7.95 -15.03 11.68
C HIS A 134 7.89 -15.82 10.36
N GLY A 135 9.05 -16.31 9.90
CA GLY A 135 9.18 -17.10 8.67
C GLY A 135 9.18 -16.27 7.37
N LEU A 136 8.88 -14.96 7.41
CA LEU A 136 8.82 -14.11 6.22
C LEU A 136 10.20 -14.04 5.53
N TRP A 137 11.24 -13.93 6.34
CA TRP A 137 12.59 -13.70 5.90
C TRP A 137 13.23 -14.94 5.29
N GLU A 138 13.03 -16.08 5.94
CA GLU A 138 13.41 -17.40 5.43
C GLU A 138 12.67 -17.72 4.12
N LEU A 139 11.37 -17.41 4.05
CA LEU A 139 10.56 -17.60 2.83
C LEU A 139 11.06 -16.71 1.68
N ALA A 140 11.35 -15.44 1.94
CA ALA A 140 11.86 -14.51 0.94
C ALA A 140 13.21 -14.97 0.37
N GLU A 141 14.12 -15.43 1.23
CA GLU A 141 15.42 -15.95 0.82
C GLU A 141 15.30 -17.26 0.03
N ALA A 142 14.44 -18.18 0.47
CA ALA A 142 14.16 -19.41 -0.27
C ALA A 142 13.60 -19.11 -1.67
N HIS A 143 12.64 -18.18 -1.78
CA HIS A 143 12.07 -17.75 -3.06
C HIS A 143 13.14 -17.13 -3.96
N ARG A 144 13.98 -16.25 -3.42
CA ARG A 144 15.08 -15.61 -4.16
C ARG A 144 16.04 -16.65 -4.76
N ARG A 145 16.48 -17.62 -3.95
CA ARG A 145 17.37 -18.72 -4.39
C ARG A 145 16.73 -19.57 -5.48
N ALA A 146 15.48 -19.98 -5.28
CA ALA A 146 14.75 -20.81 -6.25
C ALA A 146 14.57 -20.12 -7.62
N ARG A 147 14.59 -18.78 -7.66
CA ARG A 147 14.47 -17.99 -8.89
C ARG A 147 15.81 -17.52 -9.46
N GLY A 148 16.95 -17.94 -8.88
CA GLY A 148 18.27 -17.50 -9.31
C GLY A 148 18.48 -15.98 -9.24
N ARG A 149 17.69 -15.26 -8.44
CA ARG A 149 17.75 -13.80 -8.37
C ARG A 149 18.91 -13.39 -7.46
N VAL A 150 19.88 -12.67 -8.00
CA VAL A 150 20.89 -12.00 -7.18
C VAL A 150 20.34 -10.62 -6.85
N SER A 151 20.02 -10.37 -5.58
CA SER A 151 19.61 -9.04 -5.16
C SER A 151 20.85 -8.17 -4.98
N GLU A 152 20.85 -7.00 -5.60
CA GLU A 152 21.89 -5.99 -5.38
C GLU A 152 21.87 -5.43 -3.96
N TRP A 153 20.69 -5.43 -3.33
CA TRP A 153 20.46 -4.97 -1.95
C TRP A 153 20.79 -6.03 -0.88
N LEU A 154 20.79 -7.31 -1.27
CA LEU A 154 21.13 -8.44 -0.38
C LEU A 154 22.57 -8.92 -0.60
N ARG A 155 23.46 -8.10 -1.18
CA ARG A 155 24.88 -8.45 -1.37
C ARG A 155 25.66 -8.53 -0.04
N GLY A 156 25.06 -8.14 1.08
CA GLY A 156 25.60 -8.33 2.43
C GLY A 156 25.27 -9.71 3.03
N ARG A 157 26.09 -10.18 3.97
CA ARG A 157 25.80 -11.39 4.75
C ARG A 157 24.51 -11.21 5.54
N TRP A 158 23.65 -12.20 5.45
CA TRP A 158 22.36 -12.24 6.15
C TRP A 158 22.59 -12.62 7.62
N GLU A 159 22.60 -11.63 8.52
CA GLU A 159 22.81 -11.83 9.98
C GLU A 159 21.50 -11.73 10.79
N GLY A 160 20.39 -12.21 10.21
CA GLY A 160 19.14 -12.44 10.91
C GLY A 160 18.27 -11.20 11.16
N PHE A 161 18.80 -9.98 11.34
CA PHE A 161 17.94 -8.82 11.66
C PHE A 161 18.40 -7.42 11.20
N SER A 162 19.42 -7.28 10.34
CA SER A 162 19.71 -5.98 9.71
C SER A 162 20.49 -6.11 8.40
N PHE A 163 20.22 -5.20 7.46
CA PHE A 163 21.13 -4.89 6.35
C PHE A 163 22.00 -3.73 6.79
N ALA A 164 23.19 -4.03 7.30
CA ALA A 164 24.23 -3.01 7.38
C ALA A 164 24.72 -2.76 5.96
N THR A 165 24.47 -1.57 5.43
CA THR A 165 25.17 -1.10 4.23
C THR A 165 26.61 -0.83 4.62
N SER A 166 27.53 -1.58 4.02
CA SER A 166 28.96 -1.24 3.99
C SER A 166 29.20 -0.03 3.11
#